data_AF-A0A8S0RIJ4-F1
#
_entry.id   AF-A0A8S0RIJ4-F1
#
_cell.length_a   1.000
_cell.length_b   1.000
_cell.length_c   1.000
_cell.angle_alpha   90.00
_cell.angle_beta   90.00
_cell.angle_gamma   90.00
#
_symmetry.space_group_name_H-M   'P 1'
#
loop_
_entity.id
_entity.type
_entity.pdbx_description
1 polymer ?
#
loop_
_entity_poly.entity_id
_entity_poly.type
_entity_poly.pdbx_seq_one_letter_code
_entity_poly.pdbx_strand_id
1 'polypeptide(L)'
;MVHLYDDDVYFSLSGPARCYRQIKNKPYPKSRFCRGVPDPKIRIYDVGMKKKGVDEFPVCVHLVSWEKENVSSEALEAARIACNKYMTKFAGKDAFHLRVRRPITSYR
;
A
#
# COMPACT_ATOMS: atom_id res chain seq x y z
N MET A 1 -0.03 -2.43 16.04
CA MET A 1 0.19 -2.85 14.66
C MET A 1 -0.78 -2.09 13.75
N VAL A 2 -0.29 -1.27 12.83
CA VAL A 2 -1.15 -0.59 11.85
C VAL A 2 -1.12 -1.40 10.56
N HIS A 3 -2.25 -2.00 10.17
CA HIS A 3 -2.38 -2.58 8.84
C HIS A 3 -3.26 -1.70 7.97
N LEU A 4 -2.77 -1.35 6.79
CA LEU A 4 -3.64 -0.83 5.75
C LEU A 4 -4.34 -2.04 5.11
N TYR A 5 -5.64 -2.19 5.38
CA TYR A 5 -6.50 -3.26 4.89
C TYR A 5 -7.20 -2.77 3.63
N ASP A 6 -6.72 -3.21 2.46
CA ASP A 6 -7.51 -3.13 1.24
C ASP A 6 -7.21 -4.35 0.37
N ASP A 7 -8.16 -5.28 0.32
CA ASP A 7 -8.05 -6.51 -0.48
C ASP A 7 -8.33 -6.27 -1.98
N ASP A 8 -8.78 -5.06 -2.36
CA ASP A 8 -9.20 -4.70 -3.72
C ASP A 8 -8.36 -3.59 -4.37
N VAL A 9 -7.19 -3.24 -3.83
CA VAL A 9 -6.35 -2.18 -4.41
C VAL A 9 -5.62 -2.67 -5.66
N TYR A 10 -5.99 -2.05 -6.76
CA TYR A 10 -5.41 -2.22 -8.09
C TYR A 10 -4.55 -1.01 -8.46
N PHE A 11 -3.41 -1.29 -9.07
CA PHE A 11 -2.33 -0.34 -9.26
C PHE A 11 -2.34 0.32 -10.64
N SER A 12 -2.55 1.64 -10.74
CA SER A 12 -2.54 2.35 -12.02
C SER A 12 -1.19 2.95 -12.41
N LEU A 13 -0.95 3.11 -13.71
CA LEU A 13 0.26 3.70 -14.31
C LEU A 13 0.26 5.24 -14.31
N SER A 14 1.44 5.80 -14.60
CA SER A 14 1.75 7.23 -14.69
C SER A 14 0.67 8.05 -15.42
N GLY A 15 0.13 9.06 -14.72
CA GLY A 15 -0.91 9.97 -15.16
C GLY A 15 -1.72 10.51 -13.97
N PRO A 16 -2.56 11.54 -14.15
CA PRO A 16 -3.36 12.05 -13.05
C PRO A 16 -4.36 10.97 -12.58
N ALA A 17 -4.39 10.70 -11.27
CA ALA A 17 -5.16 9.59 -10.68
C ALA A 17 -6.66 9.61 -11.03
N ARG A 18 -7.21 10.79 -11.40
CA ARG A 18 -8.59 10.93 -11.88
C ARG A 18 -8.92 10.04 -13.09
N CYS A 19 -7.94 9.73 -13.95
CA CYS A 19 -8.16 8.94 -15.16
C CYS A 19 -8.35 7.46 -14.84
N TYR A 20 -7.77 7.00 -13.73
CA TYR A 20 -7.68 5.59 -13.37
C TYR A 20 -8.43 5.22 -12.10
N ARG A 21 -9.01 6.20 -11.37
CA ARG A 21 -9.73 5.98 -10.10
C ARG A 21 -10.79 4.88 -10.19
N GLN A 22 -11.58 4.87 -11.27
CA GLN A 22 -12.66 3.91 -11.44
C GLN A 22 -12.18 2.60 -12.06
N ILE A 23 -12.58 1.48 -11.47
CA ILE A 23 -12.37 0.14 -12.04
C ILE A 23 -13.29 -0.06 -13.24
N LYS A 24 -12.75 0.12 -14.45
CA LYS A 24 -13.53 -0.05 -15.71
C LYS A 24 -13.16 -1.32 -16.47
N ASN A 25 -11.91 -1.76 -16.33
CA ASN A 25 -11.34 -2.84 -17.12
C ASN A 25 -11.13 -4.10 -16.30
N LYS A 26 -10.99 -5.24 -16.99
CA LYS A 26 -10.57 -6.50 -16.36
C LYS A 26 -9.14 -6.37 -15.81
N PRO A 27 -8.81 -7.03 -14.68
CA PRO A 27 -7.46 -7.01 -14.13
C PRO A 27 -6.40 -7.47 -15.14
N TYR A 28 -5.31 -6.70 -15.27
CA TYR A 28 -4.22 -6.97 -16.21
C TYR A 28 -2.89 -7.24 -15.49
N PRO A 29 -2.66 -8.46 -14.98
CA PRO A 29 -1.48 -8.76 -14.18
C PRO A 29 -0.20 -8.79 -15.03
N LYS A 30 0.93 -8.42 -14.39
CA LYS A 30 2.26 -8.64 -14.98
C LYS A 30 2.41 -10.14 -15.27
N SER A 31 2.51 -10.48 -16.55
CA SER A 31 2.45 -11.87 -17.02
C SER A 31 3.32 -12.07 -18.26
N ARG A 32 3.46 -13.32 -18.74
CA ARG A 32 4.19 -13.63 -19.98
C ARG A 32 3.67 -12.88 -21.21
N PHE A 33 2.39 -12.51 -21.20
CA PHE A 33 1.71 -11.77 -22.27
C PHE A 33 1.83 -10.24 -22.09
N CYS A 34 2.11 -9.79 -20.87
CA CYS A 34 2.16 -8.38 -20.48
C CYS A 34 3.60 -8.01 -20.10
N ARG A 35 4.45 -7.83 -21.12
CA ARG A 35 5.89 -7.54 -20.97
C ARG A 35 6.15 -6.03 -20.95
N GLY A 36 7.28 -5.62 -20.38
CA GLY A 36 7.69 -4.20 -20.35
C GLY A 36 6.94 -3.33 -19.34
N VAL A 37 6.23 -3.97 -18.41
CA VAL A 37 5.50 -3.29 -17.34
C VAL A 37 6.50 -2.68 -16.33
N PRO A 38 6.44 -1.36 -16.07
CA PRO A 38 7.35 -0.71 -15.14
C PRO A 38 7.11 -1.23 -13.73
N ASP A 39 8.20 -1.33 -12.95
CA ASP A 39 8.10 -1.80 -11.57
C ASP A 39 7.44 -0.75 -10.67
N PRO A 40 6.68 -1.20 -9.65
CA PRO A 40 5.93 -0.30 -8.81
C PRO A 40 6.84 0.58 -7.94
N LYS A 41 6.44 1.84 -7.70
CA LYS A 41 7.19 2.77 -6.82
C LYS A 41 7.33 2.23 -5.39
N ILE A 42 6.27 1.61 -4.85
CA ILE A 42 6.28 1.00 -3.53
C ILE A 42 7.10 -0.29 -3.55
N ARG A 43 8.20 -0.30 -2.79
CA ARG A 43 9.10 -1.45 -2.66
C ARG A 43 9.13 -2.03 -1.25
N ILE A 44 8.76 -1.22 -0.25
CA ILE A 44 8.84 -1.57 1.16
C ILE A 44 7.42 -1.59 1.71
N TYR A 45 6.97 -2.78 2.12
CA TYR A 45 5.62 -2.98 2.65
C TYR A 45 5.59 -2.94 4.18
N ASP A 46 6.65 -3.39 4.84
CA ASP A 46 6.76 -3.42 6.30
C ASP A 46 7.77 -2.37 6.78
N VAL A 47 7.37 -1.58 7.78
CA VAL A 47 8.16 -0.49 8.36
C VAL A 47 8.07 -0.55 9.89
N GLY A 48 9.13 -0.09 10.56
CA GLY A 48 9.23 -0.17 12.02
C GLY A 48 9.73 -1.53 12.49
N MET A 49 9.29 -1.97 13.67
CA MET A 49 9.77 -3.20 14.28
C MET A 49 9.06 -4.44 13.73
N LYS A 50 9.60 -4.96 12.62
CA LYS A 50 9.11 -6.16 11.93
C LYS A 50 9.46 -7.51 12.58
N LYS A 51 10.40 -7.52 13.52
CA LYS A 51 10.89 -8.75 14.19
C LYS A 51 10.29 -8.99 15.57
N LYS A 52 9.51 -8.04 16.10
CA LYS A 52 8.94 -8.16 17.44
C LYS A 52 7.75 -9.11 17.45
N GLY A 53 7.60 -9.83 18.56
CA GLY A 53 6.54 -10.81 18.78
C GLY A 53 5.16 -10.16 18.90
N VAL A 54 4.13 -10.99 18.81
CA VAL A 54 2.72 -10.58 18.86
C VAL A 54 2.38 -9.91 20.20
N ASP A 55 3.09 -10.26 21.27
CA ASP A 55 2.85 -9.76 22.63
C ASP A 55 3.24 -8.29 22.83
N GLU A 56 4.15 -7.75 22.01
CA GLU A 56 4.65 -6.37 22.17
C GLU A 56 3.72 -5.32 21.55
N PHE A 57 2.79 -5.73 20.69
CA PHE A 57 1.86 -4.84 20.01
C PHE A 57 0.40 -5.34 20.17
N PRO A 58 -0.21 -5.17 21.36
CA PRO A 58 -1.55 -5.68 21.65
C PRO A 58 -2.67 -4.97 20.86
N VAL A 59 -2.43 -3.73 20.41
CA VAL A 59 -3.42 -2.93 19.69
C VAL A 59 -3.17 -2.99 18.19
N CYS A 60 -4.21 -3.31 17.42
CA CYS A 60 -4.19 -3.32 15.97
C CYS A 60 -5.13 -2.27 15.40
N VAL A 61 -4.65 -1.41 14.50
CA VAL A 61 -5.46 -0.37 13.84
C VAL A 61 -5.49 -0.64 12.35
N HIS A 62 -6.68 -0.58 11.77
CA HIS A 62 -6.90 -0.84 10.36
C HIS A 62 -7.40 0.43 9.65
N LEU A 63 -6.75 0.75 8.53
CA LEU A 63 -7.29 1.72 7.57
C LEU A 63 -7.99 0.91 6.49
N VAL A 64 -9.28 1.18 6.28
CA VAL A 64 -10.17 0.43 5.38
C VAL A 64 -10.82 1.42 4.42
N SER A 65 -10.72 1.16 3.12
CA SER A 65 -11.50 1.92 2.13
C SER A 65 -12.97 1.51 2.15
N TRP A 66 -13.85 2.50 2.03
CA TRP A 66 -15.30 2.32 1.84
C TRP A 66 -15.72 2.44 0.36
N GLU A 67 -14.78 2.81 -0.51
CA GLU A 67 -15.01 2.93 -1.94
C GLU A 67 -14.20 1.89 -2.70
N LYS A 68 -14.82 1.33 -3.75
CA LYS A 68 -14.16 0.41 -4.66
C LYS A 68 -13.44 1.21 -5.76
N GLU A 69 -12.17 1.50 -5.54
CA GLU A 69 -11.35 2.32 -6.42
C GLU A 69 -9.94 1.76 -6.64
N ASN A 70 -9.27 2.24 -7.69
CA ASN A 70 -7.87 1.96 -7.93
C ASN A 70 -7.01 2.96 -7.16
N VAL A 71 -5.94 2.46 -6.51
CA VAL A 71 -4.96 3.30 -5.81
C VAL A 71 -3.59 3.09 -6.45
N SER A 72 -2.93 4.19 -6.80
CA SER A 72 -1.64 4.16 -7.48
C SER A 72 -0.49 3.79 -6.54
N SER A 73 0.64 3.34 -7.11
CA SER A 73 1.91 3.17 -6.38
C SER A 73 2.28 4.38 -5.57
N GLU A 74 2.17 5.52 -6.22
CA GLU A 74 2.77 6.75 -5.82
C GLU A 74 2.01 7.25 -4.59
N ALA A 75 0.69 7.08 -4.60
CA ALA A 75 -0.16 7.33 -3.46
C ALA A 75 0.18 6.42 -2.28
N LEU A 76 0.33 5.11 -2.50
CA LEU A 76 0.69 4.17 -1.42
C LEU A 76 2.07 4.45 -0.82
N GLU A 77 3.07 4.76 -1.65
CA GLU A 77 4.41 5.09 -1.16
C GLU A 77 4.41 6.45 -0.43
N ALA A 78 3.69 7.44 -0.93
CA ALA A 78 3.53 8.73 -0.26
C ALA A 78 2.82 8.57 1.10
N ALA A 79 1.74 7.78 1.15
CA ALA A 79 1.02 7.47 2.39
C ALA A 79 1.93 6.77 3.40
N ARG A 80 2.70 5.78 2.95
CA ARG A 80 3.68 5.07 3.79
C ARG A 80 4.72 6.04 4.38
N ILE A 81 5.30 6.92 3.57
CA ILE A 81 6.29 7.92 4.02
C ILE A 81 5.65 8.88 5.04
N ALA A 82 4.44 9.37 4.77
CA ALA A 82 3.72 10.29 5.64
C ALA A 82 3.40 9.64 7.01
N CYS A 83 2.82 8.44 7.01
CA CYS A 83 2.51 7.70 8.23
C CYS A 83 3.78 7.39 9.02
N ASN A 84 4.85 6.93 8.35
CA ASN A 84 6.11 6.63 9.02
C ASN A 84 6.76 7.87 9.65
N LYS A 85 6.73 9.02 8.95
CA LYS A 85 7.25 10.29 9.46
C LYS A 85 6.47 10.75 10.70
N TYR A 86 5.14 10.65 10.65
CA TYR A 86 4.28 11.03 11.77
C TYR A 86 4.50 10.11 12.98
N MET A 87 4.43 8.79 12.79
CA MET A 87 4.63 7.82 13.87
C MET A 87 6.02 7.90 14.49
N THR A 88 7.07 8.09 13.67
CA THR A 88 8.44 8.28 14.18
C THR A 88 8.56 9.53 15.05
N LYS A 89 7.85 10.61 14.71
CA LYS A 89 7.90 11.87 15.47
C LYS A 89 7.17 11.79 16.82
N PHE A 90 6.02 11.12 16.87
CA PHE A 90 5.16 11.12 18.05
C PHE A 90 5.35 9.89 18.95
N ALA A 91 5.48 8.70 18.39
CA ALA A 91 5.59 7.44 19.15
C ALA A 91 7.04 6.94 19.28
N GLY A 92 7.94 7.38 18.40
CA GLY A 92 9.32 6.88 18.32
C GLY A 92 9.48 5.70 17.37
N LYS A 93 10.70 5.47 16.88
CA LYS A 93 11.02 4.47 15.83
C LYS A 93 10.68 3.03 16.20
N ASP A 94 10.68 2.72 17.49
CA ASP A 94 10.58 1.35 18.01
C ASP A 94 9.19 0.99 18.56
N ALA A 95 8.26 1.96 18.53
CA ALA A 95 6.94 1.81 19.14
C ALA A 95 5.86 1.33 18.16
N PHE A 96 6.18 1.10 16.88
CA PHE A 96 5.19 0.71 15.90
C PHE A 96 5.67 -0.33 14.89
N HIS A 97 4.70 -1.08 14.40
CA HIS A 97 4.79 -1.94 13.24
C HIS A 97 3.74 -1.47 12.24
N LEU A 98 4.19 -0.96 11.09
CA LEU A 98 3.33 -0.53 9.99
C LEU A 98 3.48 -1.50 8.84
N ARG A 99 2.35 -2.04 8.39
CA ARG A 99 2.30 -3.00 7.29
C ARG A 99 1.31 -2.54 6.22
N VAL A 100 1.85 -2.31 5.02
CA VAL A 100 1.07 -2.10 3.80
C VAL A 100 0.77 -3.47 3.20
N ARG A 101 -0.49 -3.78 2.95
CA ARG A 101 -0.85 -5.03 2.26
C ARG A 101 -0.50 -4.95 0.78
N ARG A 102 -0.07 -6.08 0.23
CA ARG A 102 0.37 -6.13 -1.17
C ARG A 102 -0.85 -5.93 -2.08
N PRO A 103 -0.86 -4.89 -2.94
CA PRO A 103 -1.92 -4.73 -3.92
C PRO A 103 -1.77 -5.75 -5.06
N ILE A 104 -2.89 -6.12 -5.67
CA ILE A 104 -2.88 -6.93 -6.88
C ILE A 104 -2.48 -6.01 -8.03
N THR A 105 -1.31 -6.27 -8.62
CA THR A 105 -0.76 -5.37 -9.63
C THR A 105 -1.49 -5.58 -10.96
N SER A 106 -2.41 -4.68 -11.32
CA SER A 106 -3.13 -4.71 -12.59
C SER A 106 -2.83 -3.46 -13.42
N TYR A 107 -2.10 -3.60 -14.51
CA TYR A 107 -1.64 -2.47 -15.33
C TYR A 107 -2.58 -2.23 -16.52
N ARG A 108 -3.60 -1.37 -16.38
CA ARG A 108 -4.34 -0.81 -17.53
C ARG A 108 -5.16 0.42 -17.16
#